data_AF-A0A9W9B023-F1
#
_entry.id   AF-A0A9W9B023-F1
#
_cell.length_a   1.000
_cell.length_b   1.000
_cell.length_c   1.000
_cell.angle_alpha   90.00
_cell.angle_beta   90.00
_cell.angle_gamma   90.00
#
_symmetry.space_group_name_H-M   'P 1'
#
loop_
_entity.id
_entity.type
_entity.pdbx_description
1 polymer ?
#
loop_
_entity_poly.entity_id
_entity_poly.type
_entity_poly.pdbx_seq_one_letter_code
_entity_poly.pdbx_strand_id
1 'polypeptide(L)' 'LNNLFVNTIVTALQRLEWNLLLQRIGVDAMIYLLTQTSMFVSLPNGCLCQMTGPLLLHAIP' A
#
# COMPACT_ATOMS: atom_id res chain seq x y z
N LEU A 1 -0.04 10.71 -19.40
CA LEU A 1 0.52 9.38 -19.04
C LEU A 1 -0.49 8.70 -18.12
N ASN A 2 -1.56 8.18 -18.70
CA ASN A 2 -2.60 7.48 -17.94
C ASN A 2 -2.18 6.02 -17.81
N ASN A 3 -2.22 5.49 -16.58
CA ASN A 3 -2.14 4.05 -16.33
C ASN A 3 -3.36 3.39 -17.02
N LEU A 4 -3.15 2.96 -18.27
CA LEU A 4 -4.15 2.31 -19.14
C LEU A 4 -4.52 0.89 -18.66
N PHE A 5 -3.82 0.38 -17.64
CA PHE A 5 -4.20 -0.78 -16.86
C PHE A 5 -4.48 -0.28 -15.44
N VAL A 6 -5.71 -0.46 -14.96
CA VAL A 6 -6.13 -0.05 -13.62
C VAL A 6 -5.32 -0.86 -12.61
N ASN A 7 -4.18 -0.31 -12.15
CA ASN A 7 -3.39 -0.94 -11.12
C ASN A 7 -4.23 -0.93 -9.84
N THR A 8 -4.69 -2.11 -9.42
CA THR A 8 -5.55 -2.29 -8.24
C THR A 8 -4.93 -1.69 -6.98
N ILE A 9 -3.60 -1.63 -6.89
CA ILE A 9 -2.90 -0.98 -5.78
C ILE A 9 -3.06 0.54 -5.87
N VAL A 10 -2.94 1.13 -7.06
CA VAL A 10 -3.12 2.58 -7.26
C VAL A 10 -4.54 3.01 -6.88
N THR A 11 -5.56 2.27 -7.30
CA THR A 11 -6.95 2.59 -6.94
C THR A 11 -7.22 2.41 -5.44
N ALA A 12 -6.58 1.43 -4.81
CA ALA A 12 -6.70 1.23 -3.36
C ALA A 12 -6.00 2.34 -2.55
N LEU A 13 -4.82 2.81 -3.00
CA LEU A 13 -4.09 3.93 -2.37
C LEU A 13 -4.77 5.29 -2.57
N GLN A 14 -5.69 5.42 -3.54
CA GLN A 14 -6.48 6.63 -3.75
C GLN A 14 -7.71 6.74 -2.83
N ARG A 15 -7.98 5.74 -1.96
CA ARG A 15 -9.09 5.79 -1.01
C ARG A 15 -8.91 6.89 0.03
N LEU A 16 -10.03 7.36 0.59
CA LEU A 16 -10.09 8.46 1.57
C LEU A 16 -9.13 8.24 2.76
N GLU A 17 -8.99 7.01 3.22
CA GLU A 17 -8.17 6.65 4.38
C GLU A 17 -6.68 6.98 4.18
N TRP A 18 -6.15 6.74 2.98
CA TRP A 18 -4.77 7.09 2.62
C TRP A 18 -4.56 8.58 2.48
N ASN A 19 -5.58 9.32 2.01
CA ASN A 19 -5.52 10.78 1.95
C ASN A 19 -5.53 11.39 3.36
N LEU A 20 -6.38 10.87 4.26
CA LEU A 20 -6.39 11.29 5.67
C LEU A 20 -5.06 10.99 6.36
N LEU A 21 -4.46 9.83 6.06
CA LEU A 21 -3.15 9.47 6.57
C LEU A 21 -2.08 10.46 6.07
N LEU A 22 -2.05 10.73 4.76
CA LEU A 22 -1.13 11.71 4.16
C LEU A 22 -1.22 13.08 4.84
N GLN A 23 -2.44 13.59 5.07
CA GLN A 23 -2.61 14.88 5.74
C GLN A 23 -2.11 14.90 7.19
N ARG A 24 -2.08 13.74 7.86
CA ARG A 24 -1.63 13.64 9.25
C ARG A 24 -0.12 13.47 9.38
N ILE A 25 0.50 12.69 8.50
CA ILE A 25 1.92 12.33 8.61
C ILE A 25 2.83 13.15 7.69
N GLY A 26 2.25 13.83 6.71
CA GLY A 26 2.99 14.59 5.70
C GLY A 26 3.58 13.72 4.59
N VAL A 27 4.10 14.40 3.56
CA VAL A 27 4.55 13.76 2.31
C VAL A 27 5.76 12.85 2.53
N ASP A 28 6.77 13.31 3.28
CA ASP A 28 8.03 12.56 3.44
C ASP A 28 7.81 11.24 4.19
N ALA A 29 7.02 11.28 5.28
CA ALA A 29 6.66 10.08 6.03
C ALA A 29 5.79 9.14 5.19
N MET A 30 4.88 9.67 4.37
CA MET A 30 4.07 8.86 3.47
C MET A 30 4.94 8.15 2.43
N ILE A 31 5.91 8.83 1.82
CA ILE A 31 6.84 8.22 0.86
C ILE A 31 7.63 7.10 1.52
N TYR A 32 8.18 7.34 2.71
CA TYR A 32 8.89 6.31 3.46
C TYR A 32 7.98 5.11 3.74
N LEU A 33 6.76 5.34 4.20
CA LEU A 33 5.79 4.30 4.51
C LEU A 33 5.41 3.48 3.26
N LEU A 34 5.14 4.13 2.12
CA LEU A 34 4.79 3.43 0.88
C LEU A 34 5.96 2.64 0.26
N THR A 35 7.21 3.05 0.51
CA THR A 35 8.40 2.46 -0.17
C THR A 35 9.23 1.54 0.70
N GLN A 36 9.31 1.80 2.01
CA GLN A 36 10.19 1.09 2.94
C GLN A 36 9.43 0.20 3.93
N THR A 37 8.11 0.38 4.07
CA THR A 37 7.32 -0.38 5.04
C THR A 37 6.35 -1.34 4.36
N SER A 38 6.36 -2.60 4.79
CA SER A 38 5.45 -3.64 4.29
C SER A 38 4.12 -3.56 5.03
N MET A 39 3.15 -2.87 4.46
CA MET A 39 1.81 -2.78 5.02
C MET A 39 0.87 -3.81 4.42
N PHE A 40 -0.04 -4.31 5.25
CA PHE A 40 -1.00 -5.33 4.89
C PHE A 40 -2.42 -4.85 5.14
N VAL A 41 -3.32 -5.13 4.21
CA VAL A 41 -4.76 -4.92 4.38
C VAL A 41 -5.48 -6.26 4.48
N SER A 42 -6.49 -6.32 5.35
CA SER A 42 -7.32 -7.50 5.49
C SER A 42 -8.29 -7.64 4.33
N LEU A 43 -8.38 -8.85 3.79
CA LEU A 43 -9.36 -9.23 2.78
C LEU A 43 -10.55 -9.96 3.43
N PRO A 44 -11.75 -9.97 2.80
CA PRO A 44 -12.94 -10.59 3.38
C PRO A 44 -12.82 -12.09 3.70
N ASN A 45 -11.87 -12.78 3.06
CA ASN A 45 -11.58 -14.20 3.32
C ASN A 45 -10.63 -14.42 4.52
N GLY A 46 -10.31 -13.37 5.29
CA GLY A 46 -9.39 -13.44 6.43
C GLY A 46 -7.91 -13.45 6.04
N CYS A 47 -7.57 -13.41 4.75
CA CYS A 47 -6.19 -13.26 4.30
C CYS A 47 -5.71 -11.81 4.40
N LEU A 48 -4.40 -11.63 4.35
CA LEU A 48 -3.74 -10.33 4.28
C LEU A 48 -3.14 -10.11 2.89
N CYS A 49 -3.37 -8.93 2.31
CA CYS A 49 -2.75 -8.51 1.05
C CYS A 49 -1.69 -7.46 1.34
N GLN A 50 -0.45 -7.70 0.89
CA GLN A 50 0.61 -6.70 0.97
C GLN A 50 0.34 -5.58 -0.02
N MET A 51 0.31 -4.35 0.48
CA MET A 51 -0.02 -3.14 -0.30
C MET A 51 1.19 -2.31 -0.69
N THR A 52 2.21 -2.28 0.17
CA THR A 52 3.35 -1.35 0.07
C THR A 52 4.66 -2.03 0.47
N GLY A 53 5.77 -1.34 0.21
CA GLY A 53 7.09 -1.74 0.67
C GLY A 53 7.67 -2.99 0.00
N PRO A 54 8.84 -3.46 0.47
CA PRO A 54 9.52 -4.62 -0.08
C PRO A 54 8.70 -5.88 0.07
N LEU A 55 8.64 -6.70 -1.00
CA LEU A 55 7.92 -7.98 -0.99
C LEU A 55 8.46 -8.87 0.12
N LEU A 56 7.61 -9.28 1.06
CA LEU A 56 7.97 -10.27 2.06
C LEU A 56 7.86 -11.66 1.43
N LEU A 57 8.96 -12.11 0.83
CA LEU A 57 9.11 -13.49 0.39
C LEU A 57 9.37 -14.36 1.63
N HIS A 58 8.42 -15.24 1.96
CA HIS A 58 8.69 -16.33 2.87
C HIS A 58 9.53 -17.38 2.11
N ALA A 59 10.86 -17.25 2.17
CA ALA A 59 11.76 -18.30 1.74
C ALA A 59 11.68 -19.42 2.77
N ILE A 60 10.95 -20.49 2.44
CA ILE A 60 11.08 -21.76 3.17
C ILE A 60 12.50 -22.26 2.86
N PRO A 61 13.37 -22.49 3.85
CA PRO A 61 14.68 -23.09 3.61
C PRO A 61 14.57 -24.52 3.08
#